data_AF-A0A2T5XUH4-F1
#
_entry.id   AF-A0A2T5XUH4-F1
#
_cell.length_a   1.000
_cell.length_b   1.000
_cell.length_c   1.000
_cell.angle_alpha   90.00
_cell.angle_beta   90.00
_cell.angle_gamma   90.00
#
_symmetry.space_group_name_H-M   'P 1'
#
loop_
_entity.id
_entity.type
_entity.pdbx_description
1 polymer ?
#
loop_
_entity_poly.entity_id
_entity_poly.type
_entity_poly.pdbx_seq_one_letter_code
_entity_poly.pdbx_strand_id
1 'polypeptide(L)' 'MGNIATDFAQQIEKLASRGMKFDLKEDKIKEHLLDIGYYRLGFYWCPFTDKNHNFIRKIKIVVYGQSQREI' A
#
# COMPACT_ATOMS: atom_id res chain seq x y z
N MET A 1 4.90 8.27 -21.90
CA MET A 1 6.16 8.71 -21.26
C MET A 1 6.24 8.08 -19.88
N GLY A 2 6.91 6.94 -19.78
CA GLY A 2 7.05 6.16 -18.53
C GLY A 2 8.30 6.60 -17.78
N ASN A 3 8.22 7.74 -17.11
CA ASN A 3 9.35 8.27 -16.36
C ASN A 3 8.97 8.44 -14.89
N ILE A 4 9.84 7.85 -14.06
CA ILE A 4 9.88 7.91 -12.60
C ILE A 4 8.89 6.95 -11.95
N ALA A 5 9.34 5.70 -11.77
CA ALA A 5 8.92 4.89 -10.65
C ALA A 5 9.04 5.77 -9.40
N THR A 6 7.92 6.25 -8.87
CA THR A 6 7.92 7.00 -7.63
C THR A 6 8.64 6.13 -6.62
N ASP A 7 9.72 6.64 -6.04
CA ASP A 7 10.56 5.89 -5.11
C ASP A 7 9.66 5.16 -4.12
N PHE A 8 9.75 3.83 -4.03
CA PHE A 8 8.76 3.03 -3.29
C PHE A 8 8.58 3.53 -1.86
N ALA A 9 9.66 4.06 -1.27
CA ALA A 9 9.63 4.74 0.02
C ALA A 9 8.66 5.92 0.04
N GLN A 10 8.73 6.83 -0.93
CA GLN A 10 7.80 7.97 -1.04
C GLN A 10 6.35 7.53 -1.21
N GLN A 11 6.11 6.44 -1.95
CA GLN A 11 4.76 5.91 -2.13
C GLN A 11 4.22 5.29 -0.84
N ILE A 12 5.06 4.55 -0.10
CA ILE A 12 4.73 3.99 1.21
C ILE A 12 4.43 5.14 2.19
N GLU A 13 5.27 6.17 2.24
CA GLU A 13 5.03 7.36 3.07
C GLU A 13 3.72 8.06 2.72
N LYS A 14 3.42 8.23 1.42
CA LYS A 14 2.17 8.86 0.97
C LYS A 14 0.94 8.04 1.38
N LEU A 15 1.01 6.71 1.27
CA LEU A 15 -0.06 5.82 1.72
C LEU A 15 -0.19 5.83 3.25
N ALA A 16 0.93 5.82 3.97
CA ALA A 16 0.95 5.93 5.43
C ALA A 16 0.34 7.25 5.92
N SER A 17 0.71 8.36 5.28
CA SER A 17 0.17 9.70 5.54
C SER A 17 -1.34 9.77 5.34
N ARG A 18 -1.88 9.03 4.35
CA ARG A 18 -3.32 8.92 4.09
C ARG A 18 -4.07 8.02 5.09
N GLY A 19 -3.35 7.32 5.98
CA GLY A 19 -3.93 6.45 7.01
C GLY A 19 -3.78 4.95 6.75
N MET A 20 -2.98 4.52 5.76
CA MET A 20 -2.67 3.11 5.54
C MET A 20 -1.62 2.61 6.54
N LYS A 21 -1.89 1.48 7.18
CA LYS A 21 -0.90 0.84 8.06
C LYS A 21 -0.26 -0.36 7.36
N PHE A 22 1.05 -0.42 7.45
CA PHE A 22 1.85 -1.54 6.98
C PHE A 22 2.42 -2.30 8.19
N ASP A 23 2.17 -3.60 8.25
CA ASP A 23 2.66 -4.49 9.33
C ASP A 23 3.89 -5.31 8.91
N LEU A 24 4.32 -5.11 7.67
CA LEU A 24 5.33 -5.93 7.01
C LEU A 24 6.64 -5.14 6.91
N LYS A 25 7.75 -5.85 6.71
CA LYS A 25 9.03 -5.22 6.35
C LYS A 25 8.90 -4.52 5.00
N GLU A 26 9.62 -3.41 4.82
CA GLU A 26 9.60 -2.59 3.59
C GLU A 26 9.79 -3.41 2.31
N ASP A 27 10.73 -4.36 2.33
CA ASP A 27 11.02 -5.23 1.20
C ASP A 27 9.80 -6.07 0.75
N LYS A 28 9.06 -6.61 1.74
CA LYS A 28 7.81 -7.35 1.49
C LYS A 28 6.70 -6.42 1.00
N ILE A 29 6.57 -5.22 1.58
CA ILE A 29 5.59 -4.23 1.12
C ILE A 29 5.85 -3.89 -0.35
N LYS A 30 7.11 -3.70 -0.72
CA LYS A 30 7.53 -3.42 -2.09
C LYS A 30 7.18 -4.55 -3.04
N GLU A 31 7.49 -5.81 -2.69
CA GLU A 31 7.08 -6.98 -3.48
C GLU A 31 5.56 -7.03 -3.68
N HIS A 32 4.78 -6.84 -2.62
CA HIS A 32 3.32 -6.88 -2.70
C HIS A 32 2.72 -5.73 -3.49
N LEU A 33 3.26 -4.51 -3.32
CA LEU A 33 2.89 -3.35 -4.12
C LEU A 33 3.17 -3.62 -5.61
N LEU A 34 4.32 -4.20 -5.95
CA LEU A 34 4.65 -4.59 -7.31
C LEU A 34 3.66 -5.61 -7.87
N ASP A 35 3.35 -6.66 -7.10
CA ASP A 35 2.47 -7.76 -7.49
C ASP A 35 1.03 -7.28 -7.79
N ILE A 36 0.46 -6.43 -6.94
CA ILE A 36 -0.87 -5.83 -7.15
C ILE A 36 -0.88 -4.72 -8.20
N GLY A 37 0.27 -4.40 -8.80
CA GLY A 37 0.43 -3.35 -9.81
C GLY A 37 0.29 -1.96 -9.22
N TYR A 38 1.23 -1.55 -8.37
CA TYR A 38 1.11 -0.33 -7.55
C TYR A 38 0.85 0.98 -8.28
N TYR A 39 1.19 1.05 -9.56
CA TYR A 39 0.85 2.19 -10.42
C TYR A 39 -0.66 2.42 -10.56
N ARG A 40 -1.48 1.39 -10.29
CA ARG A 40 -2.95 1.45 -10.36
C ARG A 40 -3.62 1.53 -8.99
N LEU A 41 -2.85 1.63 -7.90
CA LEU A 41 -3.39 1.57 -6.53
C LEU A 41 -4.49 2.60 -6.28
N GLY A 42 -4.38 3.81 -6.84
CA GLY A 42 -5.39 4.86 -6.68
C GLY A 42 -6.80 4.41 -7.09
N PHE A 43 -6.92 3.51 -8.08
CA PHE A 43 -8.20 3.00 -8.55
C PHE A 43 -8.77 1.92 -7.61
N TYR A 44 -7.91 1.03 -7.10
CA TYR A 44 -8.31 0.00 -6.14
C TYR A 44 -8.78 0.57 -4.81
N TRP A 45 -8.19 1.70 -4.40
CA TRP A 45 -8.50 2.34 -3.13
C TRP A 45 -9.58 3.42 -3.21
N CYS A 46 -9.97 3.84 -4.42
CA CYS A 46 -11.06 4.80 -4.65
C CYS A 46 -12.32 4.57 -3.80
N PRO A 47 -12.90 3.33 -3.71
CA PRO A 47 -14.09 3.10 -2.89
C PRO A 47 -13.85 3.21 -1.37
N PHE A 48 -12.59 3.20 -0.94
CA PHE A 48 -12.20 3.29 0.46
C PHE A 48 -11.59 4.65 0.83
N THR A 49 -11.64 5.62 -0.08
CA THR A 49 -11.11 6.96 0.12
C THR A 49 -12.19 8.03 -0.02
N ASP A 50 -12.04 9.14 0.69
CA ASP A 50 -12.90 10.30 0.57
C ASP A 50 -12.56 11.11 -0.70
N LYS A 51 -13.31 12.20 -0.94
CA LYS A 51 -13.08 13.11 -2.08
C LYS A 51 -11.67 13.72 -2.10
N ASN A 52 -10.99 13.77 -0.95
CA ASN A 52 -9.62 14.24 -0.77
C ASN A 52 -8.57 13.11 -0.80
N HIS A 53 -8.96 11.89 -1.19
CA HIS A 53 -8.11 10.70 -1.23
C HIS A 53 -7.53 10.23 0.12
N ASN A 54 -8.16 10.61 1.24
CA ASN A 54 -7.82 10.05 2.55
C ASN A 54 -8.66 8.80 2.81
N PHE A 55 -8.07 7.81 3.49
CA PHE A 55 -8.80 6.59 3.79
C PHE A 55 -9.90 6.87 4.83
N ILE A 56 -11.15 6.56 4.49
CA ILE A 56 -12.32 6.81 5.36
C ILE A 56 -12.33 5.93 6.61
N ARG A 57 -11.56 4.84 6.60
CA ARG A 57 -11.38 3.92 7.70
C ARG A 57 -9.89 3.57 7.81
N LYS A 58 -9.44 3.16 8.99
CA LYS A 58 -8.08 2.62 9.16
C LYS A 58 -7.96 1.34 8.33
N ILE A 59 -7.21 1.41 7.22
CA ILE A 59 -6.96 0.26 6.35
C ILE A 59 -5.58 -0.30 6.67
N LYS A 60 -5.53 -1.62 6.84
CA LYS A 60 -4.29 -2.37 7.03
C LYS A 60 -4.12 -3.30 5.84
N ILE A 61 -2.94 -3.28 5.22
CA ILE A 61 -2.57 -4.34 4.28
C ILE A 61 -2.21 -5.57 5.11
N VAL A 62 -2.99 -6.63 4.95
CA VAL A 62 -2.72 -7.94 5.55
C VAL A 62 -2.49 -8.91 4.39
N VAL A 63 -1.31 -9.50 4.35
CA VAL A 63 -0.96 -10.51 3.35
C VAL A 63 -1.12 -11.87 4.00
N TYR A 64 -2.17 -12.59 3.60
CA TYR A 64 -2.35 -13.98 3.97
C TYR A 64 -1.47 -14.85 3.07
N GLY A 65 -0.34 -15.33 3.61
CA GLY A 65 0.57 -16.19 2.83
C GLY A 65 2.03 -16.23 3.31
N GLN A 66 2.45 -15.35 4.22
CA GLN A 66 3.69 -15.56 4.97
C GLN A 66 3.31 -16.25 6.27
N SER A 67 3.75 -17.50 6.43
CA SER A 67 3.57 -18.32 7.63
C SER A 67 4.04 -17.56 8.87
N GLN A 68 3.14 -16.85 9.53
CA GLN A 68 3.24 -16.54 10.96
C GLN A 68 2.60 -17.73 11.68
N ARG A 69 3.29 -18.88 11.65
CA ARG A 69 3.19 -19.82 12.77
C ARG A 69 4.10 -19.24 13.83
N GLU A 70 3.54 -18.40 14.67
CA GLU A 70 4.11 -18.17 15.99
C GLU A 70 3.23 -18.94 16.98
N ILE A 71 3.93 -19.68 17.84
CA ILE A 71 3.49 -20.82 18.66
C ILE A 71 2.61 -20.34 19.81
#